data_AF-A0A4U5MIR5-F1
#
_entry.id   AF-A0A4U5MIR5-F1
#
_cell.length_a   1.000
_cell.length_b   1.000
_cell.length_c   1.000
_cell.angle_alpha   90.00
_cell.angle_beta   90.00
_cell.angle_gamma   90.00
#
_symmetry.space_group_name_H-M   'P 1'
#
loop_
_entity.id
_entity.type
_entity.pdbx_description
1 polymer ?
#
loop_
_entity_poly.entity_id
_entity_poly.type
_entity_poly.pdbx_seq_one_letter_code
_entity_poly.pdbx_strand_id
1 'polypeptide(L)'
;MITFWWHFCGISLEAAISSITVLGYVYDGTFSGDRRDFHSFGQPRVGDRDLAELHDKKVKNSFRVVNHLDFVPLLPPSYPLPWIHHGQEIYYYEGMEIAQSGWKSTNPFQQCLGLETPDTCRNSVTCFFRRAISLNWRRTAALALMLRRVRSGDSVS
;
A
#
# COMPACT_ATOMS: atom_id res chain seq x y z
N MET A 1 -23.87 18.94 11.79
CA MET A 1 -23.28 18.64 10.47
C MET A 1 -22.57 17.30 10.59
N ILE A 2 -23.01 16.25 9.88
CA ILE A 2 -22.43 14.91 10.02
C ILE A 2 -21.14 14.86 9.21
N THR A 3 -20.04 14.49 9.85
CA THR A 3 -18.72 14.38 9.25
C THR A 3 -18.37 12.91 8.97
N PHE A 4 -18.34 12.52 7.69
CA PHE A 4 -17.95 11.16 7.27
C PHE A 4 -16.43 11.00 7.11
N TRP A 5 -15.94 9.76 7.27
CA TRP A 5 -14.59 9.32 6.94
C TRP A 5 -14.61 8.57 5.61
N TRP A 6 -13.63 8.85 4.76
CA TRP A 6 -13.53 8.25 3.43
C TRP A 6 -12.35 7.28 3.38
N HIS A 7 -12.66 6.01 3.12
CA HIS A 7 -11.69 4.93 3.05
C HIS A 7 -11.53 4.51 1.59
N PHE A 8 -10.37 4.76 1.01
CA PHE A 8 -10.01 4.30 -0.32
C PHE A 8 -9.18 3.03 -0.22
N CYS A 9 -9.56 2.00 -0.97
CA CYS A 9 -8.79 0.77 -1.02
C CYS A 9 -8.75 0.17 -2.42
N GLY A 10 -7.81 -0.74 -2.65
CA GLY A 10 -7.71 -1.49 -3.90
C GLY A 10 -6.60 -2.53 -3.87
N ILE A 11 -6.72 -3.54 -4.73
CA ILE A 11 -5.73 -4.60 -4.90
C ILE A 11 -5.12 -4.51 -6.31
N SER A 12 -3.80 -4.68 -6.42
CA SER A 12 -3.09 -4.74 -7.70
C SER A 12 -3.40 -3.51 -8.57
N LEU A 13 -3.92 -3.68 -9.79
CA LEU A 13 -4.33 -2.58 -10.67
C LEU A 13 -5.38 -1.66 -10.05
N GLU A 14 -6.34 -2.20 -9.29
CA GLU A 14 -7.36 -1.38 -8.62
C GLU A 14 -6.72 -0.46 -7.58
N ALA A 15 -5.62 -0.89 -6.95
CA ALA A 15 -4.88 -0.06 -6.03
C ALA A 15 -4.25 1.15 -6.72
N ALA A 16 -3.72 0.96 -7.94
CA ALA A 16 -3.20 2.05 -8.75
C ALA A 16 -4.30 3.06 -9.14
N ILE A 17 -5.46 2.57 -9.60
CA ILE A 17 -6.60 3.42 -9.94
C ILE A 17 -7.09 4.20 -8.71
N SER A 18 -7.20 3.52 -7.57
CA SER A 18 -7.66 4.10 -6.31
C SER A 18 -6.71 5.21 -5.81
N SER A 19 -5.39 5.07 -6.01
CA SER A 19 -4.40 6.11 -5.68
C SER A 19 -4.56 7.40 -6.52
N ILE A 20 -4.86 7.26 -7.81
CA ILE A 20 -5.13 8.42 -8.67
C ILE A 20 -6.49 9.03 -8.31
N THR A 21 -7.47 8.18 -8.02
CA THR A 21 -8.83 8.59 -7.70
C THR A 21 -8.87 9.43 -6.42
N VAL A 22 -8.22 8.97 -5.34
CA VAL A 22 -8.14 9.74 -4.09
C VAL A 22 -7.47 11.09 -4.32
N LEU A 23 -6.40 11.14 -5.11
CA LEU A 23 -5.73 12.39 -5.45
C LEU A 23 -6.64 13.32 -6.25
N GLY A 24 -7.36 12.80 -7.25
CA GLY A 24 -8.31 13.55 -8.07
C GLY A 24 -9.42 14.20 -7.24
N TYR A 25 -10.03 13.46 -6.30
CA TYR A 25 -11.05 14.01 -5.41
C TYR A 25 -10.49 15.06 -4.44
N VAL A 26 -9.23 14.95 -4.04
CA VAL A 26 -8.56 15.99 -3.23
C VAL A 26 -8.33 17.25 -4.05
N TYR A 27 -8.02 17.11 -5.34
CA TYR A 27 -7.86 18.23 -6.27
C TYR A 27 -9.17 18.94 -6.60
N ASP A 28 -10.25 18.18 -6.78
CA ASP A 28 -11.61 18.71 -7.03
C ASP A 28 -12.21 19.41 -5.80
N GLY A 29 -11.59 19.25 -4.61
CA GLY A 29 -12.07 19.86 -3.37
C GLY A 29 -13.28 19.13 -2.78
N THR A 30 -13.58 17.91 -3.26
CA THR A 30 -14.70 17.08 -2.79
C THR A 30 -14.60 16.76 -1.29
N PHE A 31 -13.39 16.69 -0.76
CA PHE A 31 -13.14 16.37 0.65
C PHE A 31 -12.63 17.57 1.45
N SER A 32 -13.43 18.04 2.42
CA SER A 32 -13.03 19.07 3.37
C SER A 32 -12.24 18.48 4.55
N GLY A 33 -10.92 18.71 4.57
CA GLY A 33 -10.01 18.33 5.67
C GLY A 33 -9.31 16.98 5.50
N ASP A 34 -8.73 16.44 6.57
CA ASP A 34 -7.88 15.24 6.57
C ASP A 34 -8.63 13.92 6.89
N ARG A 35 -9.97 13.88 6.73
CA ARG A 35 -10.82 12.71 7.02
C ARG A 35 -10.85 11.69 5.87
N ARG A 36 -9.66 11.32 5.40
CA ARG A 36 -9.46 10.35 4.33
C ARG A 36 -8.28 9.45 4.64
N ASP A 37 -8.35 8.23 4.16
CA ASP A 37 -7.25 7.29 4.15
C ASP A 37 -7.26 6.46 2.87
N PHE A 38 -6.06 6.04 2.48
CA PHE A 38 -5.81 5.27 1.29
C PHE A 38 -4.98 4.05 1.64
N HIS A 39 -5.46 2.89 1.24
CA HIS A 39 -4.86 1.61 1.56
C HIS A 39 -4.77 0.72 0.33
N SER A 40 -3.55 0.46 -0.11
CA SER A 40 -3.30 -0.38 -1.27
C SER A 40 -2.70 -1.72 -0.91
N PHE A 41 -3.00 -2.72 -1.73
CA PHE A 41 -2.48 -4.08 -1.57
C PHE A 41 -1.82 -4.53 -2.86
N GLY A 42 -0.50 -4.74 -2.86
CA GLY A 42 0.23 -5.14 -4.06
C GLY A 42 0.19 -4.11 -5.19
N GLN A 43 0.18 -2.81 -4.86
CA GLN A 43 0.07 -1.73 -5.85
C GLN A 43 1.34 -1.59 -6.71
N PRO A 44 1.21 -1.53 -8.05
CA PRO A 44 2.31 -1.17 -8.95
C PRO A 44 2.67 0.33 -8.83
N ARG A 45 3.87 0.72 -9.25
CA ARG A 45 4.26 2.13 -9.36
C ARG A 45 3.33 2.84 -10.36
N VAL A 46 2.91 4.06 -10.01
CA VAL A 46 1.84 4.78 -10.71
C VAL A 46 2.34 6.06 -11.39
N GLY A 47 3.39 6.69 -10.84
CA GLY A 47 3.86 7.98 -11.33
C GLY A 47 5.35 8.21 -11.11
N ASP A 48 5.76 9.40 -11.53
CA ASP A 48 7.08 9.97 -11.28
C ASP A 48 7.16 10.57 -9.87
N ARG A 49 8.33 11.17 -9.58
CA ARG A 49 8.59 11.83 -8.30
C ARG A 49 7.60 12.93 -7.98
N ASP A 50 7.25 13.75 -8.97
CA ASP A 50 6.35 14.87 -8.77
C ASP A 50 4.96 14.39 -8.35
N LEU A 51 4.43 13.35 -9.00
CA LEU A 51 3.16 12.74 -8.61
C LEU A 51 3.23 12.12 -7.20
N ALA A 52 4.35 11.45 -6.88
CA ALA A 52 4.49 10.79 -5.59
C ALA A 52 4.59 11.77 -4.41
N GLU A 53 5.41 12.81 -4.54
CA GLU A 53 5.53 13.88 -3.54
C GLU A 53 4.20 14.62 -3.35
N LEU A 54 3.51 14.87 -4.45
CA LEU A 54 2.19 15.48 -4.42
C LEU A 54 1.16 14.60 -3.71
N HIS A 55 1.16 13.30 -3.99
CA HIS A 55 0.29 12.34 -3.32
C HIS A 55 0.55 12.31 -1.82
N ASP A 56 1.82 12.23 -1.38
CA ASP A 56 2.20 12.19 0.04
C ASP A 56 1.82 13.48 0.77
N LYS A 57 1.95 14.63 0.11
CA LYS A 57 1.55 15.92 0.66
C LYS A 57 0.04 16.04 0.85
N LYS A 58 -0.74 15.46 -0.07
CA LYS A 58 -2.20 15.62 -0.12
C LYS A 58 -2.95 14.50 0.59
N VAL A 59 -2.41 13.29 0.63
CA VAL A 59 -3.04 12.08 1.18
C VAL A 59 -2.15 11.55 2.30
N LYS A 60 -2.15 12.23 3.45
CA LYS A 60 -1.26 11.94 4.59
C LYS A 60 -1.40 10.50 5.13
N ASN A 61 -2.61 9.95 5.11
CA ASN A 61 -2.90 8.60 5.60
C ASN A 61 -2.89 7.60 4.44
N SER A 62 -1.76 7.48 3.74
CA SER A 62 -1.59 6.54 2.62
C SER A 62 -0.65 5.39 3.00
N PHE A 63 -1.17 4.17 2.97
CA PHE A 63 -0.44 2.96 3.32
C PHE A 63 -0.46 1.95 2.18
N ARG A 64 0.72 1.46 1.81
CA ARG A 64 0.91 0.48 0.76
C ARG A 64 1.36 -0.84 1.36
N VAL A 65 0.45 -1.79 1.36
CA VAL A 65 0.67 -3.12 1.90
C VAL A 65 1.26 -4.02 0.83
N VAL A 66 2.40 -4.62 1.15
CA VAL A 66 3.19 -5.40 0.22
C VAL A 66 3.52 -6.74 0.83
N ASN A 67 3.23 -7.81 0.10
CA ASN A 67 3.58 -9.17 0.51
C ASN A 67 5.03 -9.51 0.15
N HIS A 68 5.64 -10.41 0.91
CA HIS A 68 6.88 -11.08 0.51
C HIS A 68 6.71 -11.70 -0.89
N LEU A 69 7.68 -11.46 -1.77
CA LEU A 69 7.74 -11.99 -3.15
C LEU A 69 6.59 -11.59 -4.09
N ASP A 70 5.76 -10.58 -3.77
CA ASP A 70 4.74 -10.08 -4.70
C ASP A 70 5.35 -9.21 -5.80
N PHE A 71 5.49 -9.68 -7.03
CA PHE A 71 6.15 -8.90 -8.08
C PHE A 71 5.42 -7.61 -8.50
N VAL A 72 4.13 -7.44 -8.20
CA VAL A 72 3.33 -6.33 -8.76
C VAL A 72 3.87 -4.95 -8.35
N PRO A 73 4.21 -4.69 -7.07
CA PRO A 73 4.89 -3.45 -6.66
C PRO A 73 6.26 -3.19 -7.28
N LEU A 74 6.87 -4.16 -7.98
CA LEU A 74 8.14 -3.93 -8.67
C LEU A 74 7.94 -3.34 -10.08
N LEU A 75 6.70 -3.25 -10.55
CA LEU A 75 6.36 -2.77 -11.89
C LEU A 75 5.66 -1.41 -11.83
N PRO A 76 5.88 -0.53 -12.82
CA PRO A 76 7.02 -0.51 -13.75
C PRO A 76 8.35 -0.33 -13.00
N PRO A 77 9.50 -0.82 -13.50
CA PRO A 77 10.80 -0.69 -12.82
C PRO A 77 11.25 0.78 -12.69
N SER A 78 11.95 1.15 -11.61
CA SER A 78 12.49 2.52 -11.39
C SER A 78 13.60 2.93 -12.37
N TYR A 79 14.05 2.01 -13.22
CA TYR A 79 15.04 2.24 -14.29
C TYR A 79 14.61 1.46 -15.55
N PRO A 80 14.69 2.02 -16.77
CA PRO A 80 15.28 3.32 -17.14
C PRO A 80 14.36 4.54 -16.95
N LEU A 81 13.08 4.33 -16.64
CA LEU A 81 12.13 5.40 -16.35
C LEU A 81 12.00 5.57 -14.82
N PRO A 82 12.04 6.80 -14.29
CA PRO A 82 12.11 7.07 -12.84
C PRO A 82 10.73 6.95 -12.17
N TRP A 83 10.08 5.79 -12.31
CA TRP A 83 8.87 5.48 -11.58
C TRP A 83 9.20 5.31 -10.11
N ILE A 84 8.43 5.97 -9.25
CA ILE A 84 8.62 5.90 -7.80
C ILE A 84 7.29 5.58 -7.13
N HIS A 85 7.38 5.00 -5.94
CA HIS A 85 6.19 4.78 -5.13
C HIS A 85 5.80 6.05 -4.39
N HIS A 86 4.58 6.07 -3.88
CA HIS A 86 4.14 7.05 -2.90
C HIS A 86 3.71 6.32 -1.63
N GLY A 87 3.55 7.08 -0.56
CA GLY A 87 3.03 6.65 0.71
C GLY A 87 4.00 5.78 1.50
N GLN A 88 3.53 5.32 2.65
CA GLN A 88 4.31 4.47 3.54
C GLN A 88 4.15 3.01 3.15
N GLU A 89 5.25 2.25 3.12
CA GLU A 89 5.19 0.81 2.81
C GLU A 89 5.04 -0.02 4.09
N ILE A 90 4.17 -1.02 4.03
CA ILE A 90 3.99 -2.03 5.06
C ILE A 90 4.36 -3.36 4.44
N TYR A 91 5.54 -3.86 4.81
CA TYR A 91 6.12 -5.04 4.20
C TYR A 91 5.96 -6.27 5.10
N TYR A 92 5.21 -7.26 4.61
CA TYR A 92 5.08 -8.56 5.26
C TYR A 92 6.19 -9.50 4.77
N TYR A 93 7.29 -9.59 5.51
CA TYR A 93 8.51 -10.30 5.07
C TYR A 93 8.45 -11.83 5.20
N GLU A 94 7.67 -12.36 6.15
CA GLU A 94 7.40 -13.81 6.27
C GLU A 94 6.27 -14.30 5.36
N GLY A 95 5.74 -13.39 4.53
CA GLY A 95 4.56 -13.66 3.73
C GLY A 95 3.27 -13.57 4.56
N MET A 96 2.18 -13.31 3.86
CA MET A 96 0.85 -13.34 4.45
C MET A 96 0.24 -14.72 4.25
N GLU A 97 -0.05 -15.40 5.36
CA GLU A 97 -0.81 -16.65 5.37
C GLU A 97 -2.25 -16.44 5.81
N ILE A 98 -3.18 -17.01 5.04
CA ILE A 98 -4.57 -17.14 5.46
C ILE A 98 -4.66 -18.41 6.32
N ALA A 99 -4.63 -18.28 7.64
CA ALA A 99 -4.98 -19.42 8.49
C ALA A 99 -6.46 -19.81 8.25
N GLN A 100 -6.73 -21.12 8.19
CA GLN A 100 -8.05 -21.68 7.87
C GLN A 100 -9.15 -21.22 8.85
N SER A 101 -8.78 -20.76 10.04
CA SER A 101 -9.64 -20.23 11.10
C SER A 101 -9.76 -18.69 11.13
N GLY A 102 -9.43 -18.01 10.03
CA GLY A 102 -9.34 -16.55 9.97
C GLY A 102 -7.90 -16.04 10.01
N TRP A 103 -7.73 -14.77 9.64
CA TRP A 103 -6.43 -14.10 9.59
C TRP A 103 -5.68 -14.22 10.93
N LYS A 104 -4.54 -14.94 10.95
CA LYS A 104 -3.62 -14.89 12.09
C LYS A 104 -2.77 -13.63 11.96
N SER A 105 -3.15 -12.61 12.71
CA SER A 105 -2.45 -11.34 12.86
C SER A 105 -1.09 -11.47 13.57
N THR A 106 -0.47 -12.64 13.60
CA THR A 106 0.82 -12.88 14.25
C THR A 106 2.01 -12.74 13.30
N ASN A 107 1.78 -12.70 11.97
CA ASN A 107 2.89 -12.55 11.05
C ASN A 107 3.51 -11.15 11.23
N PRO A 108 4.82 -11.08 11.44
CA PRO A 108 5.51 -9.81 11.64
C PRO A 108 5.53 -9.02 10.32
N PHE A 109 5.48 -7.69 10.45
CA PHE A 109 5.55 -6.76 9.34
C PHE A 109 6.45 -5.59 9.71
N GLN A 110 7.12 -5.02 8.71
CA GLN A 110 7.98 -3.86 8.85
C GLN A 110 7.31 -2.65 8.20
N GLN A 111 7.21 -1.54 8.93
CA GLN A 111 6.75 -0.26 8.37
C GLN A 111 7.95 0.56 7.92
N CYS A 112 7.93 0.98 6.65
CA CYS A 112 9.00 1.69 6.00
C CYS A 112 8.50 3.08 5.61
N LEU A 113 9.20 4.11 6.07
CA LEU A 113 8.85 5.51 5.85
C LEU A 113 9.68 6.08 4.70
N GLY A 114 9.05 6.82 3.78
CA GLY A 114 9.71 7.53 2.68
C GLY A 114 9.08 7.28 1.30
N LEU A 115 9.41 8.16 0.34
CA LEU A 115 8.92 8.14 -1.06
C LEU A 115 9.40 6.90 -1.84
N GLU A 116 10.55 6.34 -1.47
CA GLU A 116 11.00 5.06 -1.99
C GLU A 116 11.51 4.25 -0.80
N THR A 117 11.16 2.97 -0.74
CA THR A 117 11.57 2.18 0.41
C THR A 117 13.08 2.05 0.44
N PRO A 118 13.73 2.35 1.59
CA PRO A 118 15.16 2.13 1.72
C PRO A 118 15.48 0.65 1.47
N ASP A 119 16.72 0.38 1.06
CA ASP A 119 17.23 -0.97 0.73
C ASP A 119 17.00 -2.03 1.81
N THR A 120 16.60 -1.60 3.01
CA THR A 120 16.29 -2.42 4.18
C THR A 120 14.91 -3.09 4.15
N CYS A 121 13.98 -2.67 3.30
CA CYS A 121 12.64 -3.25 3.21
C CYS A 121 12.50 -4.13 1.96
N ARG A 122 11.49 -3.89 1.11
CA ARG A 122 11.22 -4.69 -0.09
C ARG A 122 12.38 -4.69 -1.10
N ASN A 123 13.11 -3.59 -1.22
CA ASN A 123 14.18 -3.47 -2.22
C ASN A 123 15.35 -4.47 -1.98
N SER A 124 15.45 -5.07 -0.78
CA SER A 124 16.40 -6.15 -0.45
C SER A 124 16.16 -7.50 -1.17
N VAL A 125 14.93 -7.79 -1.62
CA VAL A 125 14.55 -9.09 -2.24
C VAL A 125 14.36 -9.01 -3.77
N THR A 126 14.83 -7.93 -4.40
CA THR A 126 14.62 -7.64 -5.83
C THR A 126 15.30 -8.62 -6.80
N CYS A 127 16.23 -9.46 -6.35
CA CYS A 127 16.98 -10.39 -7.22
C CYS A 127 16.37 -11.81 -7.39
N PHE A 128 15.32 -12.21 -6.69
CA PHE A 128 14.75 -13.57 -6.81
C PHE A 128 13.30 -13.57 -7.34
N PHE A 129 13.14 -13.95 -8.61
CA PHE A 129 11.85 -14.06 -9.28
C PHE A 129 11.18 -15.43 -9.09
N ARG A 130 9.95 -15.48 -8.55
CA ARG A 130 9.01 -16.62 -8.62
C ARG A 130 7.58 -16.15 -8.91
N ARG A 131 6.82 -16.95 -9.67
CA ARG A 131 5.72 -16.52 -10.56
C ARG A 131 4.28 -16.49 -9.98
N ALA A 132 4.04 -16.61 -8.67
CA ALA A 132 2.71 -17.07 -8.21
C ALA A 132 2.13 -16.53 -6.88
N ILE A 133 2.26 -15.23 -6.53
CA ILE A 133 1.87 -14.76 -5.17
C ILE A 133 0.75 -13.72 -5.12
N SER A 134 0.40 -13.07 -6.24
CA SER A 134 -0.66 -12.03 -6.27
C SER A 134 -2.11 -12.56 -6.12
N LEU A 135 -2.31 -13.88 -5.99
CA LEU A 135 -3.65 -14.49 -5.89
C LEU A 135 -4.16 -14.69 -4.45
N ASN A 136 -3.31 -14.52 -3.43
CA ASN A 136 -3.70 -14.73 -2.03
C ASN A 136 -4.61 -13.62 -1.46
N TRP A 137 -4.88 -12.55 -2.21
CA TRP A 137 -5.71 -11.42 -1.77
C TRP A 137 -7.23 -11.68 -1.80
N ARG A 138 -7.69 -12.84 -2.32
CA ARG A 138 -9.11 -13.13 -2.64
C ARG A 138 -10.05 -13.48 -1.47
N ARG A 139 -9.68 -13.24 -0.21
CA ARG A 139 -10.61 -13.42 0.94
C ARG A 139 -10.96 -12.08 1.56
N THR A 140 -12.10 -11.53 1.14
CA THR A 140 -12.64 -10.18 1.41
C THR A 140 -12.76 -9.77 2.89
N ALA A 141 -12.68 -10.70 3.85
CA ALA A 141 -12.66 -10.38 5.29
C ALA A 141 -11.28 -9.92 5.82
N ALA A 142 -10.19 -10.14 5.07
CA ALA A 142 -8.84 -9.76 5.50
C ALA A 142 -8.59 -8.25 5.42
N LEU A 143 -9.21 -7.57 4.45
CA LEU A 143 -9.00 -6.15 4.17
C LEU A 143 -9.36 -5.28 5.38
N ALA A 144 -10.55 -5.43 5.95
CA ALA A 144 -11.03 -4.62 7.06
C ALA A 144 -10.21 -4.80 8.36
N LEU A 145 -9.70 -6.01 8.61
CA LEU A 145 -8.82 -6.29 9.75
C LEU A 145 -7.41 -5.69 9.55
N MET A 146 -6.88 -5.73 8.32
CA MET A 146 -5.61 -5.08 7.98
C MET A 146 -5.70 -3.56 8.17
N LEU A 147 -6.76 -2.93 7.66
CA LEU A 147 -7.01 -1.49 7.85
C LEU A 147 -7.02 -1.11 9.33
N ARG A 148 -7.66 -1.93 10.17
CA ARG A 148 -7.72 -1.69 11.62
C ARG A 148 -6.35 -1.75 12.28
N ARG A 149 -5.47 -2.68 11.87
CA ARG A 149 -4.13 -2.85 12.46
C ARG A 149 -3.13 -1.81 11.97
N VAL A 150 -3.18 -1.49 10.68
CA VAL A 150 -2.37 -0.39 10.13
C VAL A 150 -2.69 0.92 10.85
N ARG A 151 -3.97 1.15 11.17
CA ARG A 151 -4.42 2.32 11.92
C ARG A 151 -4.07 2.27 13.41
N SER A 152 -3.97 1.09 14.03
CA SER A 152 -3.59 0.95 15.44
C SER A 152 -2.09 1.10 15.69
N GLY A 153 -1.24 1.06 14.65
CA GLY A 153 0.19 1.30 14.78
C GLY A 153 0.94 0.18 15.51
N ASP A 154 0.38 -1.05 15.54
CA ASP A 154 1.00 -2.20 16.19
C ASP A 154 2.15 -2.78 15.33
N SER A 155 3.16 -1.95 15.03
CA SER A 155 4.44 -2.38 14.48
C SER A 155 5.29 -2.94 15.61
N VAL A 156 5.70 -4.21 15.50
CA VAL A 156 6.72 -4.76 16.40
C VAL A 156 8.07 -4.24 15.89
N SER A 157 8.76 -3.52 16.77
CA SER A 157 10.15 -3.07 16.68
C SER A 157 11.12 -4.20 16.40
#